data_AF-A0A6P5GZL4-F1
#
_entry.id   AF-A0A6P5GZL4-F1
#
_cell.length_a   1.000
_cell.length_b   1.000
_cell.length_c   1.000
_cell.angle_alpha   90.00
_cell.angle_beta   90.00
_cell.angle_gamma   90.00
#
_symmetry.space_group_name_H-M   'P 1'
#
loop_
_entity.id
_entity.type
_entity.pdbx_description
1 polymer ?
#
loop_
_entity_poly.entity_id
_entity_poly.type
_entity_poly.pdbx_seq_one_letter_code
_entity_poly.pdbx_strand_id
1 'polypeptide(L)'
;MKNKRLRTVYFHNFSRFDGILILRYYAERGKKYKIKPLVRNHKLYELKVYINDKFLLRFRDSCTLLPSSLASLGRTLCPELGPKGSIPHEDLDVSDLRAKSEDLINYLRQDILILGGVMLKAQEINWSKYQIDIEGVMTVSALSLKIFRKKYFDDNIFHINIPTQNQDTFIRRGYYGGHVDVYKPYGENLYYYDVNSLYPYIMKSYPMPCGVPVWHNNLECQDLDNLFGFIEAYVVCPASISHPFLPYKDKFGTLIFPTGKFIGIFYSEELKFARDLGYHIIPLRGYLFEAMSSPFEGIISDLYESRLEAKKRGDEPMTFIYKILMNSLYGRFGMNPESTVTEICNQKRYEELMKMDNFQSAEMLTENYYIVNYITNSSFAEDDNWKAPKMSAVQLAAAVTACARIHMYPYISRPDCYYTDTDSVVLGCPLSDDLISSMEMGKFKLEYFVKKGIFLAPKSYMLETVDEQHVIRHKGPAKDLVTSEWFKKQLADPSLTELIPTHVNFRIDWKKFQIGKKDILIKLGLPQSTKRENVYDSENVWIETRPINVIDLGSKDATTILKYELLRLSVSQSTTEGQKTPTEALY
;
A
#
# COMPACT_ATOMS: atom_id res chain seq x y z
N MET A 1 30.56 -0.80 -31.21
CA MET A 1 29.24 -0.13 -31.28
C MET A 1 29.41 1.30 -31.80
N LYS A 2 28.98 1.59 -33.04
CA LYS A 2 29.22 2.85 -33.79
C LYS A 2 28.08 3.88 -33.71
N ASN A 3 27.07 3.69 -32.86
CA ASN A 3 25.87 4.54 -32.85
C ASN A 3 25.90 5.51 -31.64
N LYS A 4 26.22 6.79 -31.87
CA LYS A 4 26.24 7.87 -30.85
C LYS A 4 24.86 8.18 -30.23
N ARG A 5 23.78 7.49 -30.64
CA ARG A 5 22.39 7.76 -30.24
C ARG A 5 21.80 6.84 -29.17
N LEU A 6 22.33 5.63 -28.95
CA LEU A 6 21.74 4.68 -28.00
C LEU A 6 22.10 5.05 -26.56
N ARG A 7 21.23 5.83 -25.92
CA ARG A 7 21.43 6.31 -24.54
C ARG A 7 20.69 5.48 -23.49
N THR A 8 19.60 4.80 -23.85
CA THR A 8 18.74 4.06 -22.91
C THR A 8 18.43 2.67 -23.45
N VAL A 9 18.61 1.66 -22.60
CA VAL A 9 18.30 0.26 -22.88
C VAL A 9 17.33 -0.25 -21.82
N TYR A 10 16.21 -0.80 -22.24
CA TYR A 10 15.21 -1.36 -21.34
C TYR A 10 15.36 -2.88 -21.26
N PHE A 11 15.22 -3.40 -20.04
CA PHE A 11 15.05 -4.81 -19.75
C PHE A 11 13.69 -5.00 -19.08
N HIS A 12 13.07 -6.16 -19.26
CA HIS A 12 11.83 -6.49 -18.56
C HIS A 12 12.16 -7.22 -17.27
N ASN A 13 11.87 -6.60 -16.12
CA ASN A 13 12.22 -7.08 -14.78
C ASN A 13 13.73 -7.04 -14.51
N PHE A 14 14.37 -5.97 -14.98
CA PHE A 14 15.81 -5.69 -14.84
C PHE A 14 16.32 -5.88 -13.42
N SER A 15 15.55 -5.41 -12.43
CA SER A 15 15.99 -5.44 -11.04
C SER A 15 16.11 -6.84 -10.45
N ARG A 16 15.43 -7.84 -11.02
CA ARG A 16 15.42 -9.21 -10.48
C ARG A 16 16.38 -10.14 -11.18
N PHE A 17 16.66 -9.87 -12.46
CA PHE A 17 17.39 -10.78 -13.35
C PHE A 17 18.63 -10.10 -13.93
N ASP A 18 18.56 -9.64 -15.18
CA ASP A 18 19.70 -9.18 -15.97
C ASP A 18 20.50 -8.08 -15.28
N GLY A 19 19.83 -7.20 -14.51
CA GLY A 19 20.48 -6.09 -13.85
C GLY A 19 21.53 -6.52 -12.84
N ILE A 20 21.35 -7.66 -12.18
CA ILE A 20 22.34 -8.21 -11.24
C ILE A 20 23.60 -8.64 -11.99
N LEU A 21 23.43 -9.35 -13.11
CA LEU A 21 24.53 -9.85 -13.94
C LEU A 21 25.27 -8.70 -14.65
N ILE A 22 24.53 -7.74 -15.19
CA ILE A 22 25.08 -6.56 -15.87
C ILE A 22 25.83 -5.67 -14.87
N LEU A 23 25.26 -5.45 -13.68
CA LEU A 23 25.91 -4.70 -12.62
C LEU A 23 27.25 -5.33 -12.25
N ARG A 24 27.28 -6.65 -12.04
CA ARG A 24 28.51 -7.41 -11.76
C ARG A 24 29.54 -7.22 -12.88
N TYR A 25 29.15 -7.42 -14.14
CA TYR A 25 30.04 -7.29 -15.30
C TYR A 25 30.76 -5.94 -15.35
N TYR A 26 30.05 -4.84 -15.10
CA TYR A 26 30.65 -3.51 -15.09
C TYR A 26 31.43 -3.21 -13.81
N ALA A 27 30.97 -3.68 -12.66
CA ALA A 27 31.67 -3.50 -11.38
C ALA A 27 33.05 -4.20 -11.37
N GLU A 28 33.17 -5.38 -11.98
CA GLU A 28 34.44 -6.11 -12.16
C GLU A 28 35.41 -5.37 -13.10
N ARG A 29 34.90 -4.46 -13.93
CA ARG A 29 35.67 -3.67 -14.91
C ARG A 29 35.80 -2.20 -14.50
N GLY A 30 35.84 -1.95 -13.19
CA GLY A 30 35.91 -0.61 -12.59
C GLY A 30 37.06 0.28 -13.08
N LYS A 31 38.17 -0.31 -13.55
CA LYS A 31 39.30 0.42 -14.16
C LYS A 31 38.94 1.08 -15.50
N LYS A 32 37.97 0.50 -16.24
CA LYS A 32 37.53 0.98 -17.56
C LYS A 32 36.20 1.72 -17.51
N TYR A 33 35.29 1.24 -16.66
CA TYR A 33 33.93 1.75 -16.55
C TYR A 33 33.67 2.31 -15.17
N LYS A 34 33.07 3.51 -15.14
CA LYS A 34 32.46 4.06 -13.92
C LYS A 34 30.97 3.79 -13.98
N ILE A 35 30.40 3.27 -12.88
CA ILE A 35 28.97 2.97 -12.79
C ILE A 35 28.28 3.86 -11.77
N LYS A 36 27.00 4.14 -12.00
CA LYS A 36 26.11 4.81 -11.05
C LYS A 36 24.75 4.10 -11.05
N PRO A 37 24.55 3.09 -10.19
CA PRO A 37 23.27 2.45 -10.02
C PRO A 37 22.33 3.30 -9.16
N LEU A 38 21.03 3.17 -9.41
CA LEU A 38 19.95 3.69 -8.58
C LEU A 38 19.23 2.51 -7.95
N VAL A 39 19.58 2.20 -6.70
CA VAL A 39 18.96 1.12 -5.93
C VAL A 39 18.21 1.71 -4.75
N ARG A 40 16.96 1.30 -4.55
CA ARG A 40 16.17 1.65 -3.36
C ARG A 40 15.37 0.44 -2.94
N ASN A 41 15.41 0.09 -1.65
CA ASN A 41 14.73 -1.09 -1.08
C ASN A 41 15.05 -2.38 -1.87
N HIS A 42 16.34 -2.62 -2.16
CA HIS A 42 16.83 -3.75 -2.97
C HIS A 42 16.23 -3.84 -4.38
N LYS A 43 15.70 -2.73 -4.92
CA LYS A 43 15.23 -2.65 -6.31
C LYS A 43 16.16 -1.76 -7.12
N LEU A 44 16.79 -2.32 -8.15
CA LEU A 44 17.66 -1.63 -9.11
C LEU A 44 16.80 -1.02 -10.22
N TYR A 45 16.56 0.29 -10.13
CA TYR A 45 15.73 1.04 -11.08
C TYR A 45 16.49 1.44 -12.34
N GLU A 46 17.76 1.80 -12.17
CA GLU A 46 18.61 2.30 -13.26
C GLU A 46 20.07 1.94 -13.00
N LEU A 47 20.82 1.63 -14.05
CA LEU A 47 22.28 1.53 -14.01
C LEU A 47 22.87 2.42 -15.10
N LYS A 48 23.53 3.51 -14.71
CA LYS A 48 24.28 4.37 -15.64
C LYS A 48 25.73 3.91 -15.75
N VAL A 49 26.25 3.89 -16.97
CA VAL A 49 27.63 3.50 -17.28
C VAL A 49 28.34 4.65 -17.96
N TYR A 50 29.59 4.88 -17.58
CA TYR A 50 30.46 5.93 -18.10
C TYR A 50 31.82 5.37 -18.51
N ILE A 51 32.43 5.96 -19.53
CA ILE A 51 33.83 5.71 -19.94
C ILE A 51 34.54 7.06 -19.94
N ASN A 52 35.66 7.19 -19.24
CA ASN A 52 36.41 8.46 -19.12
C ASN A 52 35.49 9.64 -18.76
N ASP A 53 34.61 9.43 -17.76
CA ASP A 53 33.54 10.32 -17.30
C ASP A 53 32.49 10.75 -18.35
N LYS A 54 32.58 10.26 -19.59
CA LYS A 54 31.55 10.45 -20.62
C LYS A 54 30.45 9.41 -20.44
N PHE A 55 29.21 9.86 -20.38
CA PHE A 55 28.04 8.99 -20.33
C PHE A 55 28.03 8.08 -21.56
N LEU A 56 28.01 6.76 -21.31
CA LEU A 56 27.96 5.76 -22.34
C LEU A 56 26.51 5.39 -22.65
N LEU A 57 25.80 4.87 -21.65
CA LEU A 57 24.42 4.41 -21.74
C LEU A 57 23.85 4.22 -20.33
N ARG A 58 22.53 4.02 -20.26
CA ARG A 58 21.83 3.59 -19.05
C ARG A 58 20.93 2.39 -19.32
N PHE A 59 20.82 1.51 -18.33
CA PHE A 59 19.87 0.42 -18.29
C PHE A 59 18.71 0.75 -17.38
N ARG A 60 17.50 0.31 -17.73
CA ARG A 60 16.27 0.54 -16.95
C ARG A 60 15.37 -0.67 -16.94
N ASP A 61 14.58 -0.74 -15.88
CA ASP A 61 13.50 -1.71 -15.76
C ASP A 61 12.23 -1.18 -16.45
N SER A 62 11.72 -1.89 -17.45
CA SER A 62 10.41 -1.57 -18.04
C SER A 62 9.26 -1.91 -17.09
N CYS A 63 9.42 -2.90 -16.20
CA CYS A 63 8.36 -3.32 -15.27
C CYS A 63 8.06 -2.27 -14.19
N THR A 64 8.96 -1.32 -13.93
CA THR A 64 8.67 -0.22 -13.00
C THR A 64 7.69 0.78 -13.59
N LEU A 65 7.67 0.90 -14.92
CA LEU A 65 6.78 1.78 -15.68
C LEU A 65 5.52 1.05 -16.15
N LEU A 66 5.66 -0.19 -16.61
CA LEU A 66 4.60 -1.05 -17.14
C LEU A 66 4.57 -2.36 -16.33
N PRO A 67 3.92 -2.37 -15.15
CA PRO A 67 4.04 -3.46 -14.18
C PRO A 67 3.18 -4.69 -14.51
N SER A 68 3.25 -5.19 -15.75
CA SER A 68 2.59 -6.42 -16.21
C SER A 68 3.62 -7.34 -16.89
N SER A 69 3.25 -8.59 -17.17
CA SER A 69 4.13 -9.53 -17.86
C SER A 69 4.34 -9.12 -19.32
N LEU A 70 5.52 -9.41 -19.87
CA LEU A 70 5.83 -9.12 -21.27
C LEU A 70 4.84 -9.77 -22.25
N ALA A 71 4.42 -11.01 -21.97
CA ALA A 71 3.42 -11.70 -22.78
C ALA A 71 2.08 -10.95 -22.78
N SER A 72 1.64 -10.45 -21.62
CA SER A 72 0.41 -9.68 -21.51
C SER A 72 0.52 -8.34 -22.22
N LEU A 73 1.64 -7.63 -22.04
CA LEU A 73 1.87 -6.34 -22.69
C LEU A 73 1.95 -6.48 -24.22
N GLY A 74 2.66 -7.51 -24.70
CA GLY A 74 2.83 -7.78 -26.12
C GLY A 74 1.50 -8.05 -26.83
N ARG A 75 0.65 -8.91 -26.27
CA ARG A 75 -0.68 -9.22 -26.82
C ARG A 75 -1.58 -7.99 -26.96
N THR A 76 -1.39 -6.98 -26.13
CA THR A 76 -2.26 -5.79 -26.11
C THR A 76 -1.70 -4.63 -26.91
N LEU A 77 -0.43 -4.29 -26.68
CA LEU A 77 0.16 -3.07 -27.22
C LEU A 77 0.73 -3.28 -28.62
N CYS A 78 1.13 -4.50 -28.95
CA CYS A 78 1.71 -4.84 -30.23
C CYS A 78 1.37 -6.28 -30.67
N PRO A 79 0.06 -6.65 -30.74
CA PRO A 79 -0.37 -7.99 -31.14
C PRO A 79 0.17 -8.41 -32.52
N GLU A 80 0.41 -7.44 -33.40
CA GLU A 80 0.98 -7.62 -34.74
C GLU A 80 2.39 -8.22 -34.72
N LEU A 81 3.12 -8.14 -33.61
CA LEU A 81 4.46 -8.72 -33.47
C LEU A 81 4.43 -10.22 -33.12
N GLY A 82 3.24 -10.79 -32.92
CA GLY A 82 3.05 -12.19 -32.56
C GLY A 82 3.20 -12.46 -31.06
N PRO A 83 2.88 -13.69 -30.62
CA PRO A 83 2.90 -14.05 -29.21
C PRO A 83 4.33 -14.16 -28.67
N LYS A 84 4.44 -14.02 -27.34
CA LYS A 84 5.66 -14.36 -26.63
C LYS A 84 5.83 -15.88 -26.62
N GLY A 85 7.03 -16.38 -26.92
CA GLY A 85 7.35 -17.80 -26.75
C GLY A 85 7.47 -18.21 -25.28
N SER A 86 7.63 -19.52 -25.05
CA SER A 86 7.87 -20.14 -23.75
C SER A 86 9.05 -21.10 -23.80
N ILE A 87 9.82 -21.19 -22.72
CA ILE A 87 10.86 -22.21 -22.55
C ILE A 87 10.65 -22.88 -21.18
N PRO A 88 10.66 -24.22 -21.10
CA PRO A 88 10.70 -24.92 -19.83
C PRO A 88 12.08 -24.76 -19.19
N HIS A 89 12.19 -23.82 -18.25
CA HIS A 89 13.45 -23.54 -17.57
C HIS A 89 13.99 -24.73 -16.76
N GLU A 90 13.10 -25.63 -16.31
CA GLU A 90 13.46 -26.83 -15.55
C GLU A 90 14.16 -27.89 -16.42
N ASP A 91 13.91 -27.86 -17.73
CA ASP A 91 14.47 -28.80 -18.71
C ASP A 91 15.74 -28.25 -19.39
N LEU A 92 16.28 -27.13 -18.90
CA LEU A 92 17.48 -26.51 -19.43
C LEU A 92 18.68 -26.75 -18.50
N ASP A 93 19.64 -27.54 -19.00
CA ASP A 93 20.98 -27.61 -18.44
C ASP A 93 21.97 -26.76 -19.27
N VAL A 94 23.06 -26.33 -18.64
CA VAL A 94 24.18 -25.64 -19.29
C VAL A 94 24.77 -26.48 -20.42
N SER A 95 24.79 -27.81 -20.27
CA SER A 95 25.26 -28.72 -21.33
C SER A 95 24.44 -28.63 -22.61
N ASP A 96 23.15 -28.32 -22.50
CA ASP A 96 22.18 -28.38 -23.60
C ASP A 96 22.09 -27.07 -24.39
N LEU A 97 22.65 -25.98 -23.86
CA LEU A 97 22.50 -24.64 -24.44
C LEU A 97 22.98 -24.57 -25.89
N ARG A 98 24.05 -25.30 -26.22
CA ARG A 98 24.57 -25.33 -27.60
C ARG A 98 23.65 -26.09 -28.54
N ALA A 99 23.12 -27.23 -28.08
CA ALA A 99 22.21 -28.07 -28.85
C ALA A 99 20.87 -27.36 -29.10
N LYS A 100 20.36 -26.63 -28.10
CA LYS A 100 19.10 -25.86 -28.18
C LYS A 100 19.29 -24.42 -28.67
N SER A 101 20.48 -24.06 -29.15
CA SER A 101 20.87 -22.66 -29.37
C SER A 101 19.99 -21.92 -30.38
N GLU A 102 19.56 -22.58 -31.46
CA GLU A 102 18.71 -21.98 -32.47
C GLU A 102 17.34 -21.58 -31.90
N ASP A 103 16.68 -22.50 -31.20
CA ASP A 103 15.40 -22.27 -30.54
C ASP A 103 15.49 -21.18 -29.46
N LEU A 104 16.55 -21.24 -28.63
CA LEU A 104 16.80 -20.25 -27.59
C LEU A 104 17.03 -18.85 -28.18
N ILE A 105 17.81 -18.74 -29.25
CA ILE A 105 18.06 -17.46 -29.92
C ILE A 105 16.77 -16.91 -30.53
N ASN A 106 15.95 -17.76 -31.16
CA ASN A 106 14.67 -17.34 -31.73
C ASN A 106 13.69 -16.85 -30.65
N TYR A 107 13.59 -17.58 -29.53
CA TYR A 107 12.83 -17.15 -28.37
C TYR A 107 13.31 -15.78 -27.82
N LEU A 108 14.63 -15.62 -27.63
CA LEU A 108 15.20 -14.38 -27.09
C LEU A 108 15.00 -13.20 -28.05
N ARG A 109 15.13 -13.42 -29.36
CA ARG A 109 14.83 -12.40 -30.38
C ARG A 109 13.38 -11.95 -30.32
N GLN A 110 12.45 -12.88 -30.15
CA GLN A 110 11.03 -12.56 -30.02
C GLN A 110 10.74 -11.74 -28.75
N ASP A 111 11.33 -12.10 -27.61
CA ASP A 111 11.18 -11.33 -26.37
C ASP A 111 11.72 -9.89 -26.52
N ILE A 112 12.88 -9.72 -27.17
CA ILE A 112 13.47 -8.39 -27.45
C ILE A 112 12.59 -7.58 -28.40
N LEU A 113 12.07 -8.21 -29.47
CA LEU A 113 11.18 -7.57 -30.43
C LEU A 113 9.90 -7.07 -29.77
N ILE A 114 9.25 -7.92 -28.98
CA ILE A 114 8.03 -7.56 -28.24
C ILE A 114 8.32 -6.44 -27.24
N LEU A 115 9.43 -6.51 -26.48
CA LEU A 115 9.78 -5.45 -25.54
C LEU A 115 10.00 -4.11 -26.25
N GLY A 116 10.67 -4.11 -27.41
CA GLY A 116 10.83 -2.92 -28.24
C GLY A 116 9.48 -2.34 -28.68
N GLY A 117 8.59 -3.18 -29.21
CA GLY A 117 7.24 -2.79 -29.63
C GLY A 117 6.40 -2.21 -28.50
N VAL A 118 6.37 -2.89 -27.35
CA VAL A 118 5.68 -2.46 -26.13
C VAL A 118 6.15 -1.07 -25.69
N MET A 119 7.47 -0.84 -25.64
CA MET A 119 8.03 0.45 -25.20
C MET A 119 7.73 1.58 -26.19
N LEU A 120 7.80 1.31 -27.50
CA LEU A 120 7.44 2.28 -28.54
C LEU A 120 5.96 2.63 -28.50
N LYS A 121 5.08 1.64 -28.37
CA LYS A 121 3.64 1.88 -28.26
C LYS A 121 3.29 2.64 -26.99
N ALA A 122 3.90 2.29 -25.86
CA ALA A 122 3.72 3.02 -24.61
C ALA A 122 4.17 4.48 -24.74
N GLN A 123 5.29 4.75 -25.42
CA GLN A 123 5.74 6.10 -25.74
C GLN A 123 4.73 6.84 -26.62
N GLU A 124 4.24 6.22 -27.70
CA GLU A 124 3.25 6.79 -28.61
C GLU A 124 1.96 7.19 -27.87
N ILE A 125 1.42 6.29 -27.05
CA ILE A 125 0.19 6.54 -26.26
C ILE A 125 0.40 7.70 -25.29
N ASN A 126 1.50 7.71 -24.54
CA ASN A 126 1.77 8.76 -23.56
C ASN A 126 2.10 10.11 -24.21
N TRP A 127 2.76 10.10 -25.35
CA TRP A 127 3.04 11.31 -26.12
C TRP A 127 1.76 11.89 -26.72
N SER A 128 0.97 11.08 -27.43
CA SER A 128 -0.28 11.54 -28.06
C SER A 128 -1.28 12.07 -27.03
N LYS A 129 -1.52 11.32 -25.95
CA LYS A 129 -2.52 11.70 -24.92
C LYS A 129 -2.01 12.79 -24.00
N TYR A 130 -0.76 12.72 -23.53
CA TYR A 130 -0.28 13.56 -22.42
C TYR A 130 0.91 14.45 -22.76
N GLN A 131 1.46 14.34 -23.98
CA GLN A 131 2.69 15.02 -24.40
C GLN A 131 3.85 14.70 -23.43
N ILE A 132 3.92 13.46 -22.96
CA ILE A 132 4.93 13.00 -22.01
C ILE A 132 5.82 11.95 -22.68
N ASP A 133 7.11 12.24 -22.70
CA ASP A 133 8.15 11.27 -23.03
C ASP A 133 8.40 10.32 -21.84
N ILE A 134 8.17 9.03 -22.06
CA ILE A 134 8.35 7.98 -21.05
C ILE A 134 9.82 7.65 -20.83
N GLU A 135 10.72 8.00 -21.75
CA GLU A 135 12.16 7.98 -21.49
C GLU A 135 12.54 8.94 -20.34
N GLY A 136 11.74 9.98 -20.09
CA GLY A 136 11.90 10.88 -18.95
C GLY A 136 11.36 10.33 -17.62
N VAL A 137 10.74 9.15 -17.61
CA VAL A 137 9.94 8.65 -16.48
C VAL A 137 10.37 7.24 -16.08
N MET A 138 10.63 7.02 -14.78
CA MET A 138 11.16 5.73 -14.30
C MET A 138 10.08 4.78 -13.79
N THR A 139 8.96 5.31 -13.27
CA THR A 139 7.94 4.49 -12.61
C THR A 139 6.54 4.93 -13.00
N VAL A 140 5.57 4.00 -12.94
CA VAL A 140 4.14 4.30 -13.17
C VAL A 140 3.61 5.37 -12.21
N SER A 141 4.07 5.39 -10.96
CA SER A 141 3.73 6.44 -9.99
C SER A 141 4.27 7.81 -10.41
N ALA A 142 5.48 7.86 -10.98
CA ALA A 142 6.07 9.10 -11.47
C ALA A 142 5.38 9.56 -12.77
N LEU A 143 4.91 8.61 -13.59
CA LEU A 143 4.11 8.91 -14.78
C LEU A 143 2.77 9.54 -14.38
N SER A 144 2.05 8.91 -13.45
CA SER A 144 0.77 9.42 -12.95
C SER A 144 0.88 10.83 -12.36
N LEU A 145 1.89 11.07 -11.50
CA LEU A 145 2.15 12.41 -10.97
C LEU A 145 2.51 13.42 -12.08
N LYS A 146 3.28 13.02 -13.09
CA LYS A 146 3.66 13.92 -14.20
C LYS A 146 2.45 14.26 -15.08
N ILE A 147 1.54 13.31 -15.31
CA ILE A 147 0.26 13.53 -16.00
C ILE A 147 -0.58 14.53 -15.21
N PHE A 148 -0.78 14.28 -13.91
CA PHE A 148 -1.52 15.18 -13.01
C PHE A 148 -1.00 16.62 -13.10
N ARG A 149 0.30 16.79 -12.88
CA ARG A 149 0.95 18.12 -12.86
C ARG A 149 0.89 18.86 -14.19
N LYS A 150 0.98 18.14 -15.31
CA LYS A 150 1.08 18.76 -16.62
C LYS A 150 -0.28 19.18 -17.17
N LYS A 151 -1.34 18.43 -16.86
CA LYS A 151 -2.65 18.60 -17.48
C LYS A 151 -3.77 19.06 -16.55
N TYR A 152 -3.72 18.72 -15.27
CA TYR A 152 -4.88 18.84 -14.39
C TYR A 152 -4.63 19.70 -13.16
N PHE A 153 -3.36 19.98 -12.83
CA PHE A 153 -2.99 20.72 -11.64
C PHE A 153 -2.69 22.18 -11.97
N ASP A 154 -3.37 23.08 -11.25
CA ASP A 154 -3.07 24.51 -11.21
C ASP A 154 -2.87 24.93 -9.76
N ASP A 155 -1.65 25.35 -9.43
CA ASP A 155 -1.25 25.72 -8.07
C ASP A 155 -1.92 27.01 -7.60
N ASN A 156 -2.42 27.86 -8.51
CA ASN A 156 -3.17 29.06 -8.15
C ASN A 156 -4.61 28.73 -7.70
N ILE A 157 -5.14 27.58 -8.11
CA ILE A 157 -6.48 27.11 -7.76
C ILE A 157 -6.42 26.23 -6.51
N PHE A 158 -5.46 25.31 -6.46
CA PHE A 158 -5.26 24.40 -5.32
C PHE A 158 -3.78 24.32 -5.01
N HIS A 159 -3.34 25.01 -3.95
CA HIS A 159 -1.94 24.98 -3.55
C HIS A 159 -1.63 23.70 -2.75
N ILE A 160 -0.70 22.88 -3.24
CA ILE A 160 -0.22 21.68 -2.51
C ILE A 160 1.01 22.05 -1.70
N ASN A 161 0.83 22.31 -0.41
CA ASN A 161 1.96 22.53 0.50
C ASN A 161 2.83 21.26 0.63
N ILE A 162 4.14 21.41 0.43
CA ILE A 162 5.10 20.35 0.73
C ILE A 162 5.47 20.46 2.21
N PRO A 163 5.17 19.43 3.03
CA PRO A 163 5.30 19.55 4.48
C PRO A 163 6.76 19.67 4.92
N THR A 164 6.99 20.49 5.95
CA THR A 164 8.23 20.48 6.74
C THR A 164 8.39 19.15 7.48
N GLN A 165 9.57 18.87 8.06
CA GLN A 165 9.78 17.65 8.83
C GLN A 165 8.77 17.51 9.99
N ASN A 166 8.51 18.61 10.71
CA ASN A 166 7.54 18.64 11.81
C ASN A 166 6.10 18.37 11.32
N GLN A 167 5.69 19.01 10.22
CA GLN A 167 4.37 18.77 9.62
C GLN A 167 4.22 17.33 9.14
N ASP A 168 5.21 16.80 8.40
CA ASP A 168 5.17 15.43 7.88
C ASP A 168 5.14 14.42 9.03
N THR A 169 6.02 14.56 10.02
CA THR A 169 6.11 13.65 11.17
C THR A 169 4.82 13.64 11.99
N PHE A 170 4.21 14.81 12.24
CA PHE A 170 2.93 14.90 12.94
C PHE A 170 1.81 14.25 12.12
N ILE A 171 1.62 14.65 10.87
CA ILE A 171 0.51 14.18 10.03
C ILE A 171 0.65 12.67 9.73
N ARG A 172 1.88 12.18 9.53
CA ARG A 172 2.15 10.76 9.24
C ARG A 172 1.84 9.83 10.40
N ARG A 173 1.85 10.31 11.65
CA ARG A 173 1.32 9.54 12.79
C ARG A 173 -0.16 9.23 12.60
N GLY A 174 -0.92 10.17 12.03
CA GLY A 174 -2.32 10.00 11.63
C GLY A 174 -2.55 9.40 10.23
N TYR A 175 -1.49 8.99 9.53
CA TYR A 175 -1.62 8.28 8.26
C TYR A 175 -1.78 6.78 8.51
N TYR A 176 -3.02 6.30 8.43
CA TYR A 176 -3.40 4.90 8.59
C TYR A 176 -3.85 4.29 7.26
N GLY A 177 -3.64 2.98 7.09
CA GLY A 177 -4.12 2.23 5.93
C GLY A 177 -5.62 1.91 5.99
N GLY A 178 -6.06 0.99 5.12
CA GLY A 178 -7.44 0.50 5.11
C GLY A 178 -7.80 -0.38 6.32
N HIS A 179 -9.10 -0.51 6.57
CA HIS A 179 -9.66 -1.41 7.59
C HIS A 179 -9.52 -2.86 7.11
N VAL A 180 -8.87 -3.72 7.88
CA VAL A 180 -8.78 -5.16 7.56
C VAL A 180 -8.96 -5.96 8.84
N ASP A 181 -10.10 -6.63 8.97
CA ASP A 181 -10.48 -7.41 10.16
C ASP A 181 -11.33 -8.63 9.79
N VAL A 182 -11.27 -9.64 10.65
CA VAL A 182 -12.12 -10.83 10.65
C VAL A 182 -13.08 -10.69 11.83
N TYR A 183 -14.39 -10.78 11.57
CA TYR A 183 -15.42 -10.69 12.61
C TYR A 183 -15.99 -12.06 12.95
N LYS A 184 -16.20 -12.90 11.94
CA LYS A 184 -16.73 -14.26 12.07
C LYS A 184 -15.87 -15.23 11.27
N PRO A 185 -15.42 -16.35 11.85
CA PRO A 185 -14.48 -17.24 11.20
C PRO A 185 -15.10 -18.17 10.16
N TYR A 186 -16.42 -18.35 10.21
CA TYR A 186 -17.17 -19.22 9.31
C TYR A 186 -18.55 -18.64 8.99
N GLY A 187 -19.01 -18.79 7.75
CA GLY A 187 -20.38 -18.50 7.36
C GLY A 187 -20.78 -19.19 6.05
N GLU A 188 -22.08 -19.28 5.79
CA GLU A 188 -22.67 -19.87 4.59
C GLU A 188 -23.62 -18.88 3.90
N ASN A 189 -23.79 -19.02 2.58
CA ASN A 189 -24.68 -18.17 1.78
C ASN A 189 -24.40 -16.66 1.95
N LEU A 190 -23.14 -16.26 1.78
CA LEU A 190 -22.65 -14.90 1.96
C LEU A 190 -22.50 -14.15 0.62
N TYR A 191 -22.38 -12.84 0.71
CA TYR A 191 -22.20 -11.93 -0.40
C TYR A 191 -20.84 -11.23 -0.28
N TYR A 192 -19.93 -11.47 -1.22
CA TYR A 192 -18.66 -10.75 -1.29
C TYR A 192 -18.82 -9.52 -2.19
N TYR A 193 -18.68 -8.34 -1.59
CA TYR A 193 -18.68 -7.07 -2.32
C TYR A 193 -17.31 -6.39 -2.31
N ASP A 194 -16.96 -5.71 -3.42
CA ASP A 194 -15.75 -4.90 -3.58
C ASP A 194 -16.12 -3.53 -4.19
N VAL A 195 -15.61 -2.43 -3.62
CA VAL A 195 -15.91 -1.09 -4.14
C VAL A 195 -15.12 -0.84 -5.43
N ASN A 196 -15.82 -0.41 -6.48
CA ASN A 196 -15.18 -0.02 -7.73
C ASN A 196 -14.29 1.21 -7.53
N SER A 197 -12.99 0.96 -7.39
CA SER A 197 -11.96 2.01 -7.34
C SER A 197 -12.15 2.97 -6.16
N LEU A 198 -12.18 2.43 -4.94
CA LEU A 198 -12.42 3.19 -3.71
C LEU A 198 -11.55 4.46 -3.62
N TYR A 199 -10.21 4.35 -3.62
CA TYR A 199 -9.36 5.54 -3.49
C TYR A 199 -9.54 6.55 -4.63
N PRO A 200 -9.61 6.15 -5.92
CA PRO A 200 -10.00 7.07 -6.99
C PRO A 200 -11.35 7.77 -6.75
N TYR A 201 -12.37 7.06 -6.28
CA TYR A 201 -13.66 7.66 -5.94
C TYR A 201 -13.51 8.73 -4.86
N ILE A 202 -12.80 8.43 -3.78
CA ILE A 202 -12.51 9.40 -2.71
C ILE A 202 -11.76 10.61 -3.26
N MET A 203 -10.71 10.36 -4.06
CA MET A 203 -9.94 11.41 -4.71
C MET A 203 -10.82 12.27 -5.61
N LYS A 204 -11.85 11.73 -6.26
CA LYS A 204 -12.75 12.49 -7.12
C LYS A 204 -13.76 13.32 -6.32
N SER A 205 -14.33 12.73 -5.27
CA SER A 205 -15.59 13.21 -4.68
C SER A 205 -15.45 13.97 -3.36
N TYR A 206 -14.34 13.83 -2.64
CA TYR A 206 -14.21 14.40 -1.30
C TYR A 206 -13.35 15.67 -1.29
N PRO A 207 -13.68 16.66 -0.44
CA PRO A 207 -12.81 17.82 -0.21
C PRO A 207 -11.41 17.40 0.26
N MET A 208 -10.40 18.19 -0.10
CA MET A 208 -9.00 17.90 0.19
C MET A 208 -8.31 19.07 0.91
N PRO A 209 -7.30 18.80 1.77
CA PRO A 209 -6.51 19.84 2.44
C PRO A 209 -5.69 20.65 1.44
N CYS A 210 -6.01 21.94 1.34
CA CYS A 210 -5.36 22.92 0.48
C CYS A 210 -4.56 23.94 1.30
N GLY A 211 -3.55 24.53 0.66
CA GLY A 211 -2.82 25.66 1.22
C GLY A 211 -1.77 25.28 2.27
N VAL A 212 -1.20 26.31 2.89
CA VAL A 212 -0.21 26.15 3.96
C VAL A 212 -0.94 25.89 5.28
N PRO A 213 -0.63 24.80 5.99
CA PRO A 213 -1.33 24.50 7.24
C PRO A 213 -0.96 25.46 8.36
N VAL A 214 -1.93 25.73 9.23
CA VAL A 214 -1.75 26.53 10.45
C VAL A 214 -1.75 25.62 11.66
N TRP A 215 -0.75 25.79 12.53
CA TRP A 215 -0.67 25.04 13.79
C TRP A 215 -1.56 25.68 14.86
N HIS A 216 -2.36 24.86 15.54
CA HIS A 216 -3.15 25.25 16.70
C HIS A 216 -2.78 24.35 17.88
N ASN A 217 -2.45 24.96 19.02
CA ASN A 217 -1.98 24.26 20.21
C ASN A 217 -3.07 24.00 21.27
N ASN A 218 -4.24 24.64 21.16
CA ASN A 218 -5.37 24.51 22.07
C ASN A 218 -6.68 24.47 21.28
N LEU A 219 -7.19 23.27 21.00
CA LEU A 219 -8.43 23.06 20.25
C LEU A 219 -9.60 22.60 21.14
N GLU A 220 -9.41 22.44 22.45
CA GLU A 220 -10.35 21.74 23.34
C GLU A 220 -11.73 22.39 23.43
N CYS A 221 -11.81 23.71 23.20
CA CYS A 221 -13.05 24.48 23.23
C CYS A 221 -13.63 24.73 21.82
N GLN A 222 -13.00 24.21 20.77
CA GLN A 222 -13.46 24.40 19.40
C GLN A 222 -14.50 23.34 19.05
N ASP A 223 -15.54 23.76 18.33
CA ASP A 223 -16.46 22.84 17.70
C ASP A 223 -15.73 22.06 16.60
N LEU A 224 -15.82 20.72 16.63
CA LEU A 224 -15.23 19.84 15.64
C LEU A 224 -15.68 20.19 14.21
N ASP A 225 -16.92 20.65 14.03
CA ASP A 225 -17.48 20.97 12.71
C ASP A 225 -16.75 22.13 12.03
N ASN A 226 -16.12 23.02 12.81
CA ASN A 226 -15.30 24.13 12.31
C ASN A 226 -13.86 23.73 12.00
N LEU A 227 -13.44 22.51 12.34
CA LEU A 227 -12.06 22.05 12.15
C LEU A 227 -11.93 21.27 10.84
N PHE A 228 -10.87 21.56 10.09
CA PHE A 228 -10.51 20.82 8.90
C PHE A 228 -8.99 20.60 8.86
N GLY A 229 -8.53 19.36 9.03
CA GLY A 229 -7.09 19.07 9.07
C GLY A 229 -6.73 17.83 9.87
N PHE A 230 -5.52 17.82 10.44
CA PHE A 230 -5.00 16.69 11.22
C PHE A 230 -4.87 17.08 12.68
N ILE A 231 -5.57 16.36 13.55
CA ILE A 231 -5.79 16.74 14.94
C ILE A 231 -5.34 15.60 15.84
N GLU A 232 -4.47 15.90 16.80
CA GLU A 232 -4.25 15.05 17.96
C GLU A 232 -5.46 15.20 18.89
N ALA A 233 -6.14 14.10 19.15
CA ALA A 233 -7.36 14.08 19.94
C ALA A 233 -7.33 12.96 20.97
N TYR A 234 -7.90 13.24 22.15
CA TYR A 234 -8.28 12.22 23.10
C TYR A 234 -9.63 11.65 22.68
N VAL A 235 -9.73 10.33 22.55
CA VAL A 235 -10.94 9.65 22.11
C VAL A 235 -11.35 8.56 23.09
N VAL A 236 -12.66 8.48 23.33
CA VAL A 236 -13.29 7.41 24.12
C VAL A 236 -14.29 6.68 23.24
N CYS A 237 -13.92 5.45 22.87
CA CYS A 237 -14.76 4.53 22.13
C CYS A 237 -15.60 3.69 23.12
N PRO A 238 -16.94 3.75 23.06
CA PRO A 238 -17.81 2.92 23.90
C PRO A 238 -17.58 1.42 23.71
N ALA A 239 -17.66 0.65 24.79
CA ALA A 239 -17.54 -0.81 24.74
C ALA A 239 -18.70 -1.50 24.00
N SER A 240 -19.83 -0.79 23.79
CA SER A 240 -20.98 -1.28 23.02
C SER A 240 -20.73 -1.36 21.52
N ILE A 241 -19.69 -0.69 21.00
CA ILE A 241 -19.35 -0.73 19.57
C ILE A 241 -18.54 -2.00 19.27
N SER A 242 -19.17 -2.99 18.64
CA SER A 242 -18.55 -4.27 18.27
C SER A 242 -17.53 -4.14 17.11
N HIS A 243 -17.72 -3.15 16.26
CA HIS A 243 -16.88 -2.82 15.11
C HIS A 243 -16.36 -1.38 15.24
N PRO A 244 -15.31 -1.13 16.06
CA PRO A 244 -14.80 0.23 16.24
C PRO A 244 -14.30 0.85 14.93
N PHE A 245 -14.45 2.16 14.81
CA PHE A 245 -14.12 2.94 13.62
C PHE A 245 -12.72 3.55 13.65
N LEU A 246 -12.31 4.16 14.76
CA LEU A 246 -11.06 4.92 14.80
C LEU A 246 -9.83 3.99 14.83
N PRO A 247 -8.84 4.21 13.94
CA PRO A 247 -7.63 3.41 13.89
C PRO A 247 -6.66 3.72 15.03
N TYR A 248 -5.91 2.71 15.47
CA TYR A 248 -4.81 2.85 16.43
C TYR A 248 -3.65 1.95 16.01
N LYS A 249 -2.41 2.44 16.17
CA LYS A 249 -1.20 1.63 15.97
C LYS A 249 -0.69 1.20 17.33
N ASP A 250 -0.64 -0.11 17.56
CA ASP A 250 -0.08 -0.64 18.81
C ASP A 250 1.44 -0.42 18.92
N LYS A 251 2.02 -0.82 20.05
CA LYS A 251 3.47 -0.74 20.31
C LYS A 251 4.36 -1.48 19.29
N PHE A 252 3.79 -2.39 18.50
CA PHE A 252 4.47 -3.14 17.45
C PHE A 252 4.23 -2.54 16.05
N GLY A 253 3.46 -1.45 15.94
CA GLY A 253 3.07 -0.82 14.68
C GLY A 253 1.91 -1.49 13.96
N THR A 254 1.22 -2.44 14.60
CA THR A 254 0.05 -3.11 14.04
C THR A 254 -1.15 -2.18 14.07
N LEU A 255 -1.79 -2.00 12.91
CA LEU A 255 -3.04 -1.25 12.80
C LEU A 255 -4.21 -2.08 13.32
N ILE A 256 -4.83 -1.59 14.40
CA ILE A 256 -6.02 -2.16 15.05
C ILE A 256 -7.13 -1.11 15.15
N PHE A 257 -8.35 -1.57 15.45
CA PHE A 257 -9.54 -0.73 15.65
C PHE A 257 -10.13 -1.04 17.03
N PRO A 258 -9.66 -0.35 18.10
CA PRO A 258 -9.97 -0.73 19.47
C PRO A 258 -11.17 0.00 20.06
N THR A 259 -11.67 -0.54 21.17
CA THR A 259 -12.51 0.20 22.13
C THR A 259 -11.64 0.82 23.22
N GLY A 260 -12.22 1.65 24.10
CA GLY A 260 -11.52 2.20 25.25
C GLY A 260 -11.09 3.66 25.07
N LYS A 261 -9.96 4.02 25.65
CA LYS A 261 -9.51 5.40 25.83
C LYS A 261 -8.11 5.57 25.28
N PHE A 262 -7.93 6.38 24.24
CA PHE A 262 -6.61 6.57 23.65
C PHE A 262 -6.41 7.94 23.03
N ILE A 263 -5.15 8.33 22.86
CA ILE A 263 -4.77 9.51 22.09
C ILE A 263 -4.25 9.07 20.73
N GLY A 264 -4.71 9.74 19.68
CA GLY A 264 -4.21 9.55 18.33
C GLY A 264 -4.27 10.84 17.54
N ILE A 265 -3.58 10.83 16.39
CA ILE A 265 -3.74 11.89 15.39
C ILE A 265 -4.69 11.37 14.32
N PHE A 266 -5.71 12.14 14.01
CA PHE A 266 -6.78 11.77 13.08
C PHE A 266 -7.04 12.89 12.09
N TYR A 267 -7.54 12.53 10.91
CA TYR A 267 -8.14 13.53 10.04
C TYR A 267 -9.46 14.01 10.66
N SER A 268 -9.73 15.32 10.61
CA SER A 268 -10.89 15.94 11.26
C SER A 268 -12.21 15.28 10.89
N GLU A 269 -12.37 14.87 9.63
CA GLU A 269 -13.59 14.22 9.15
C GLU A 269 -13.81 12.84 9.80
N GLU A 270 -12.74 12.12 10.17
CA GLU A 270 -12.89 10.88 10.95
C GLU A 270 -13.35 11.17 12.37
N LEU A 271 -12.92 12.28 12.97
CA LEU A 271 -13.38 12.69 14.29
C LEU A 271 -14.86 13.07 14.26
N LYS A 272 -15.29 13.85 13.27
CA LYS A 272 -16.72 14.19 13.08
C LYS A 272 -17.55 12.93 12.93
N PHE A 273 -17.14 12.02 12.05
CA PHE A 273 -17.85 10.76 11.86
C PHE A 273 -17.87 9.89 13.13
N ALA A 274 -16.74 9.78 13.84
CA ALA A 274 -16.67 9.03 15.09
C ALA A 274 -17.58 9.62 16.18
N ARG A 275 -17.66 10.94 16.32
CA ARG A 275 -18.59 11.61 17.24
C ARG A 275 -20.02 11.14 16.97
N ASP A 276 -20.41 11.10 15.70
CA ASP A 276 -21.77 10.72 15.28
C ASP A 276 -22.07 9.23 15.56
N LEU A 277 -21.04 8.39 15.65
CA LEU A 277 -21.12 7.00 16.11
C LEU A 277 -21.19 6.84 17.64
N GLY A 278 -21.12 7.94 18.39
CA GLY A 278 -21.17 7.95 19.86
C GLY A 278 -19.81 7.95 20.54
N TYR A 279 -18.72 8.22 19.81
CA TYR A 279 -17.42 8.47 20.45
C TYR A 279 -17.45 9.80 21.21
N HIS A 280 -16.79 9.84 22.35
CA HIS A 280 -16.43 11.12 22.97
C HIS A 280 -15.06 11.55 22.49
N ILE A 281 -14.94 12.81 22.07
CA ILE A 281 -13.74 13.33 21.41
C ILE A 281 -13.39 14.66 22.03
N ILE A 282 -12.12 14.85 22.35
CA ILE A 282 -11.54 16.12 22.75
C ILE A 282 -10.40 16.42 21.79
N PRO A 283 -10.56 17.37 20.86
CA PRO A 283 -9.46 17.82 20.02
C PRO A 283 -8.47 18.62 20.88
N LEU A 284 -7.17 18.27 20.84
CA LEU A 284 -6.14 18.90 21.66
C LEU A 284 -5.37 19.95 20.88
N ARG A 285 -4.74 19.53 19.78
CA ARG A 285 -3.86 20.35 18.94
C ARG A 285 -3.74 19.76 17.55
N GLY A 286 -3.35 20.55 16.55
CA GLY A 286 -3.24 20.03 15.21
C GLY A 286 -2.87 21.06 14.15
N TYR A 287 -2.73 20.57 12.93
CA TYR A 287 -2.57 21.38 11.74
C TYR A 287 -3.91 21.49 11.01
N LEU A 288 -4.42 22.71 10.88
CA LEU A 288 -5.64 23.00 10.12
C LEU A 288 -5.27 23.49 8.71
N PHE A 289 -6.14 23.16 7.75
CA PHE A 289 -6.01 23.46 6.33
C PHE A 289 -7.28 24.13 5.82
N GLU A 290 -7.19 24.76 4.66
CA GLU A 290 -8.36 25.16 3.91
C GLU A 290 -9.02 23.92 3.27
N ALA A 291 -10.34 23.82 3.38
CA ALA A 291 -11.12 22.77 2.72
C ALA A 291 -11.48 23.23 1.31
N MET A 292 -10.97 22.52 0.30
CA MET A 292 -11.23 22.84 -1.11
C MET A 292 -11.77 21.63 -1.85
N SER A 293 -12.51 21.88 -2.93
CA SER A 293 -12.89 20.84 -3.90
C SER A 293 -11.65 20.11 -4.41
N SER A 294 -11.79 18.81 -4.66
CA SER A 294 -10.64 17.97 -4.98
C SER A 294 -9.92 18.41 -6.27
N PRO A 295 -8.58 18.54 -6.25
CA PRO A 295 -7.81 18.82 -7.47
C PRO A 295 -7.71 17.60 -8.39
N PHE A 296 -8.15 16.41 -7.93
CA PHE A 296 -7.99 15.16 -8.67
C PHE A 296 -9.17 14.80 -9.56
N GLU A 297 -10.28 15.56 -9.50
CA GLU A 297 -11.52 15.23 -10.21
C GLU A 297 -11.29 15.00 -11.71
N GLY A 298 -10.57 15.91 -12.37
CA GLY A 298 -10.28 15.82 -13.81
C GLY A 298 -9.46 14.59 -14.18
N ILE A 299 -8.32 14.36 -13.50
CA ILE A 299 -7.45 13.21 -13.83
C ILE A 299 -8.14 11.88 -13.55
N ILE A 300 -8.88 11.78 -12.44
CA ILE A 300 -9.56 10.53 -12.09
C ILE A 300 -10.71 10.26 -13.07
N SER A 301 -11.48 11.27 -13.45
CA SER A 301 -12.57 11.11 -14.42
C SER A 301 -12.05 10.63 -15.77
N ASP A 302 -11.02 11.27 -16.32
CA ASP A 302 -10.43 10.92 -17.61
C ASP A 302 -9.81 9.51 -17.63
N LEU A 303 -9.06 9.15 -16.57
CA LEU A 303 -8.44 7.82 -16.47
C LEU A 303 -9.48 6.73 -16.25
N TYR A 304 -10.54 7.02 -15.51
CA TYR A 304 -11.63 6.06 -15.29
C TYR A 304 -12.42 5.80 -16.56
N GLU A 305 -12.75 6.85 -17.32
CA GLU A 305 -13.40 6.72 -18.62
C GLU A 305 -12.54 5.90 -19.58
N SER A 306 -11.24 6.23 -19.68
CA SER A 306 -10.28 5.45 -20.48
C SER A 306 -10.22 3.97 -20.06
N ARG A 307 -10.35 3.69 -18.76
CA ARG A 307 -10.42 2.32 -18.22
C ARG A 307 -11.72 1.62 -18.62
N LEU A 308 -12.86 2.30 -18.58
CA LEU A 308 -14.15 1.72 -18.99
C LEU A 308 -14.16 1.40 -20.49
N GLU A 309 -13.60 2.28 -21.33
CA GLU A 309 -13.44 2.00 -22.75
C GLU A 309 -12.52 0.79 -23.00
N ALA A 310 -11.40 0.70 -22.29
CA ALA A 310 -10.50 -0.45 -22.39
C ALA A 310 -11.21 -1.76 -22.02
N LYS A 311 -11.99 -1.76 -20.92
CA LYS A 311 -12.83 -2.90 -20.53
C LYS A 311 -13.82 -3.28 -21.62
N LYS A 312 -14.53 -2.31 -22.20
CA LYS A 312 -15.50 -2.54 -23.30
C LYS A 312 -14.85 -3.20 -24.53
N ARG A 313 -13.58 -2.91 -24.78
CA ARG A 313 -12.79 -3.52 -25.86
C ARG A 313 -12.14 -4.87 -25.49
N GLY A 314 -12.30 -5.34 -24.26
CA GLY A 314 -11.61 -6.55 -23.76
C GLY A 314 -10.10 -6.36 -23.55
N ASP A 315 -9.63 -5.12 -23.43
CA ASP A 315 -8.23 -4.77 -23.26
C ASP A 315 -7.86 -4.80 -21.77
N GLU A 316 -7.65 -6.01 -21.24
CA GLU A 316 -7.28 -6.26 -19.84
C GLU A 316 -5.98 -5.54 -19.41
N PRO A 317 -4.90 -5.55 -20.20
CA PRO A 317 -3.66 -4.89 -19.80
C PRO A 317 -3.76 -3.36 -19.75
N MET A 318 -4.47 -2.71 -20.69
CA MET A 318 -4.72 -1.27 -20.56
C MET A 318 -5.68 -0.96 -19.41
N THR A 319 -6.68 -1.80 -19.19
CA THR A 319 -7.56 -1.71 -18.01
C THR A 319 -6.74 -1.72 -16.72
N PHE A 320 -5.76 -2.61 -16.64
CA PHE A 320 -4.84 -2.72 -15.51
C PHE A 320 -3.90 -1.51 -15.40
N ILE A 321 -3.34 -1.01 -16.51
CA ILE A 321 -2.49 0.19 -16.52
C ILE A 321 -3.27 1.42 -16.02
N TYR A 322 -4.49 1.66 -16.53
CA TYR A 322 -5.31 2.78 -16.07
C TYR A 322 -5.69 2.63 -14.58
N LYS A 323 -6.03 1.41 -14.13
CA LYS A 323 -6.24 1.11 -12.70
C LYS A 323 -5.03 1.53 -11.86
N ILE A 324 -3.82 1.16 -12.29
CA ILE A 324 -2.59 1.49 -11.56
C ILE A 324 -2.27 2.97 -11.61
N LEU A 325 -2.46 3.65 -12.75
CA LEU A 325 -2.23 5.09 -12.85
C LEU A 325 -3.07 5.86 -11.83
N MET A 326 -4.35 5.51 -11.70
CA MET A 326 -5.24 6.11 -10.68
C MET A 326 -4.76 5.79 -9.27
N ASN A 327 -4.54 4.51 -8.94
CA ASN A 327 -4.16 4.08 -7.59
C ASN A 327 -2.74 4.52 -7.18
N SER A 328 -1.83 4.73 -8.12
CA SER A 328 -0.45 5.12 -7.82
C SER A 328 -0.33 6.61 -7.48
N LEU A 329 -1.33 7.43 -7.81
CA LEU A 329 -1.27 8.87 -7.61
C LEU A 329 -1.29 9.23 -6.12
N TYR A 330 -2.31 8.77 -5.37
CA TYR A 330 -2.37 9.03 -3.92
C TYR A 330 -1.16 8.42 -3.19
N GLY A 331 -0.77 7.19 -3.58
CA GLY A 331 0.39 6.51 -3.01
C GLY A 331 1.69 7.28 -3.20
N ARG A 332 1.78 8.12 -4.26
CA ARG A 332 2.93 9.00 -4.47
C ARG A 332 3.01 10.12 -3.43
N PHE A 333 1.87 10.69 -3.04
CA PHE A 333 1.80 11.73 -2.01
C PHE A 333 2.09 11.18 -0.61
N GLY A 334 1.76 9.90 -0.35
CA GLY A 334 2.03 9.23 0.92
C GLY A 334 3.41 8.56 1.05
N MET A 335 4.32 8.78 0.08
CA MET A 335 5.63 8.12 0.07
C MET A 335 6.42 8.44 1.36
N ASN A 336 7.01 7.42 1.98
CA ASN A 336 7.81 7.62 3.19
C ASN A 336 9.07 8.43 2.85
N PRO A 337 9.32 9.58 3.52
CA PRO A 337 10.57 10.33 3.42
C PRO A 337 11.74 9.52 3.95
N GLU A 338 11.54 8.79 5.04
CA GLU A 338 12.53 7.85 5.55
C GLU A 338 12.66 6.69 4.56
N SER A 339 13.89 6.43 4.12
CA SER A 339 14.17 5.24 3.33
C SER A 339 15.60 4.77 3.42
N THR A 340 15.78 3.47 3.28
CA THR A 340 17.10 2.87 3.06
C THR A 340 17.58 3.20 1.64
N VAL A 341 18.70 3.90 1.58
CA VAL A 341 19.46 4.11 0.35
C VAL A 341 20.51 3.02 0.24
N THR A 342 20.54 2.35 -0.90
CA THR A 342 21.58 1.40 -1.26
C THR A 342 22.49 2.07 -2.29
N GLU A 343 23.66 2.49 -1.86
CA GLU A 343 24.67 3.12 -2.72
C GLU A 343 25.74 2.09 -3.10
N ILE A 344 26.11 2.05 -4.39
CA ILE A 344 27.30 1.32 -4.83
C ILE A 344 28.39 2.35 -5.11
N CYS A 345 29.44 2.31 -4.31
CA CYS A 345 30.44 3.36 -4.27
C CYS A 345 31.87 2.81 -4.21
N ASN A 346 32.85 3.66 -4.48
CA ASN A 346 34.27 3.29 -4.37
C ASN A 346 34.73 3.32 -2.90
N GLN A 347 35.97 2.89 -2.67
CA GLN A 347 36.59 2.85 -1.33
C GLN A 347 36.49 4.19 -0.59
N LYS A 348 36.89 5.29 -1.25
CA LYS A 348 36.87 6.63 -0.63
C LYS A 348 35.48 7.00 -0.14
N ARG A 349 34.45 6.79 -0.97
CA ARG A 349 33.07 7.11 -0.63
C ARG A 349 32.51 6.17 0.45
N TYR A 350 32.92 4.91 0.45
CA TYR A 350 32.60 3.96 1.51
C TYR A 350 33.13 4.44 2.87
N GLU A 351 34.40 4.85 2.93
CA GLU A 351 35.03 5.39 4.15
C GLU A 351 34.34 6.66 4.67
N GLU A 352 33.79 7.49 3.77
CA GLU A 352 32.96 8.65 4.14
C GLU A 352 31.62 8.21 4.76
N LEU A 353 30.93 7.26 4.13
CA LEU A 353 29.60 6.78 4.57
C LEU A 353 29.68 6.00 5.88
N MET A 354 30.76 5.25 6.12
CA MET A 354 30.95 4.47 7.34
C MET A 354 31.03 5.34 8.60
N LYS A 355 31.38 6.62 8.45
CA LYS A 355 31.48 7.59 9.56
C LYS A 355 30.15 8.26 9.89
N MET A 356 29.10 8.01 9.10
CA MET A 356 27.79 8.64 9.31
C MET A 356 26.94 7.82 10.30
N ASP A 357 26.24 8.50 11.21
CA ASP A 357 25.39 7.85 12.23
C ASP A 357 24.23 7.03 11.65
N ASN A 358 23.85 7.30 10.39
CA ASN A 358 22.77 6.63 9.68
C ASN A 358 23.23 5.41 8.87
N PHE A 359 24.51 5.04 8.96
CA PHE A 359 25.06 3.84 8.33
C PHE A 359 24.41 2.57 8.89
N GLN A 360 24.02 1.64 8.02
CA GLN A 360 23.47 0.35 8.45
C GLN A 360 24.45 -0.80 8.20
N SER A 361 24.98 -0.88 6.98
CA SER A 361 25.81 -2.02 6.58
C SER A 361 26.61 -1.67 5.33
N ALA A 362 27.77 -2.31 5.15
CA ALA A 362 28.49 -2.31 3.89
C ALA A 362 29.05 -3.69 3.59
N GLU A 363 29.14 -4.01 2.30
CA GLU A 363 29.75 -5.23 1.82
C GLU A 363 30.63 -4.90 0.61
N MET A 364 31.82 -5.51 0.55
CA MET A 364 32.70 -5.36 -0.60
C MET A 364 32.16 -6.17 -1.77
N LEU A 365 31.89 -5.50 -2.89
CA LEU A 365 31.38 -6.13 -4.11
C LEU A 365 32.52 -6.60 -5.02
N THR A 366 33.51 -5.74 -5.20
CA THR A 366 34.75 -6.01 -5.94
C THR A 366 35.88 -5.22 -5.29
N GLU A 367 37.12 -5.40 -5.75
CA GLU A 367 38.27 -4.59 -5.30
C GLU A 367 38.06 -3.06 -5.47
N ASN A 368 37.10 -2.64 -6.32
CA ASN A 368 36.86 -1.23 -6.62
C ASN A 368 35.55 -0.69 -6.04
N TYR A 369 34.61 -1.56 -5.63
CA TYR A 369 33.25 -1.15 -5.28
C TYR A 369 32.73 -1.85 -4.02
N TYR A 370 31.95 -1.09 -3.26
CA TYR A 370 31.21 -1.53 -2.07
C TYR A 370 29.72 -1.28 -2.31
N ILE A 371 28.87 -2.13 -1.76
CA ILE A 371 27.44 -1.86 -1.58
C ILE A 371 27.23 -1.40 -0.14
N VAL A 372 26.68 -0.21 0.02
CA VAL A 372 26.49 0.43 1.31
C VAL A 372 25.02 0.75 1.49
N ASN A 373 24.46 0.37 2.63
CA ASN A 373 23.10 0.73 3.02
C ASN A 373 23.16 1.74 4.17
N TYR A 374 22.40 2.82 4.03
CA TYR A 374 22.24 3.84 5.07
C TYR A 374 20.82 4.43 5.01
N ILE A 375 20.31 4.95 6.13
CA ILE A 375 18.98 5.56 6.22
C ILE A 375 19.07 7.05 5.86
N THR A 376 18.20 7.54 4.99
CA THR A 376 18.02 8.99 4.78
C THR A 376 16.72 9.46 5.39
N ASN A 377 16.69 10.72 5.86
CA ASN A 377 15.51 11.35 6.47
C ASN A 377 14.96 10.57 7.66
N SER A 378 15.85 10.08 8.54
CA SER A 378 15.41 9.49 9.80
C SER A 378 14.72 10.54 10.66
N SER A 379 13.86 10.10 11.58
CA SER A 379 13.22 10.98 12.57
C SER A 379 14.18 11.79 13.45
N PHE A 380 15.47 11.43 13.46
CA PHE A 380 16.54 12.09 14.22
C PHE A 380 17.41 13.01 13.37
N ALA A 381 17.16 13.12 12.06
CA ALA A 381 17.90 14.05 11.22
C ALA A 381 17.55 15.50 11.61
N GLU A 382 18.56 16.36 11.70
CA GLU A 382 18.37 17.82 11.81
C GLU A 382 17.57 18.34 10.61
N ASP A 383 16.73 19.37 10.83
CA ASP A 383 15.83 19.97 9.82
C ASP A 383 16.58 20.33 8.51
N ASP A 384 17.83 20.82 8.61
CA ASP A 384 18.67 21.19 7.45
C ASP A 384 19.03 20.00 6.55
N ASN A 385 18.94 18.78 7.07
CA ASN A 385 19.20 17.54 6.34
C ASN A 385 17.92 16.85 5.82
N TRP A 386 16.73 17.39 6.11
CA TRP A 386 15.45 16.84 5.63
C TRP A 386 15.28 17.05 4.12
N LYS A 387 15.38 15.95 3.37
CA LYS A 387 15.17 15.92 1.92
C LYS A 387 13.88 15.20 1.61
N ALA A 388 12.75 15.88 1.86
CA ALA A 388 11.43 15.40 1.49
C ALA A 388 11.43 14.86 0.05
N PRO A 389 10.86 13.66 -0.20
CA PRO A 389 10.73 13.19 -1.56
C PRO A 389 9.91 14.19 -2.39
N LYS A 390 10.31 14.38 -3.65
CA LYS A 390 9.63 15.34 -4.55
C LYS A 390 8.12 15.10 -4.58
N MET A 391 7.36 16.09 -4.12
CA MET A 391 5.90 16.09 -4.02
C MET A 391 5.32 14.95 -3.18
N SER A 392 5.99 14.62 -2.07
CA SER A 392 5.38 13.88 -0.97
C SER A 392 4.57 14.85 -0.13
N ALA A 393 3.24 14.77 -0.21
CA ALA A 393 2.30 15.60 0.54
C ALA A 393 1.38 14.66 1.34
N VAL A 394 1.89 14.19 2.48
CA VAL A 394 1.25 13.13 3.27
C VAL A 394 -0.19 13.48 3.69
N GLN A 395 -0.51 14.77 3.85
CA GLN A 395 -1.85 15.25 4.16
C GLN A 395 -2.90 14.81 3.13
N LEU A 396 -2.56 14.78 1.84
CA LEU A 396 -3.49 14.36 0.79
C LEU A 396 -3.71 12.85 0.82
N ALA A 397 -2.63 12.07 0.99
CA ALA A 397 -2.73 10.62 1.07
C ALA A 397 -3.48 10.16 2.33
N ALA A 398 -3.22 10.82 3.46
CA ALA A 398 -3.89 10.51 4.72
C ALA A 398 -5.39 10.86 4.67
N ALA A 399 -5.76 12.02 4.12
CA ALA A 399 -7.16 12.39 3.89
C ALA A 399 -7.89 11.38 2.98
N VAL A 400 -7.25 10.96 1.87
CA VAL A 400 -7.82 9.93 0.99
C VAL A 400 -8.08 8.61 1.74
N THR A 401 -7.13 8.14 2.55
CA THR A 401 -7.34 6.89 3.31
C THR A 401 -8.36 7.03 4.44
N ALA A 402 -8.45 8.21 5.05
CA ALA A 402 -9.43 8.52 6.08
C ALA A 402 -10.85 8.51 5.52
N CYS A 403 -11.10 9.27 4.45
CA CYS A 403 -12.40 9.29 3.79
C CYS A 403 -12.78 7.92 3.19
N ALA A 404 -11.81 7.11 2.78
CA ALA A 404 -12.06 5.72 2.38
C ALA A 404 -12.59 4.86 3.54
N ARG A 405 -12.06 5.03 4.76
CA ARG A 405 -12.58 4.34 5.95
C ARG A 405 -13.99 4.83 6.29
N ILE A 406 -14.25 6.14 6.22
CA ILE A 406 -15.58 6.72 6.42
C ILE A 406 -16.58 6.09 5.44
N HIS A 407 -16.24 6.04 4.14
CA HIS A 407 -17.09 5.45 3.10
C HIS A 407 -17.42 3.98 3.36
N MET A 408 -16.44 3.20 3.86
CA MET A 408 -16.60 1.77 4.08
C MET A 408 -17.33 1.43 5.39
N TYR A 409 -17.28 2.31 6.39
CA TYR A 409 -17.75 1.98 7.73
C TYR A 409 -19.23 1.58 7.83
N PRO A 410 -20.19 2.22 7.12
CA PRO A 410 -21.60 1.82 7.18
C PRO A 410 -21.85 0.34 6.81
N TYR A 411 -20.95 -0.24 6.01
CA TYR A 411 -21.03 -1.65 5.60
C TYR A 411 -20.27 -2.56 6.57
N ILE A 412 -19.15 -2.07 7.09
CA ILE A 412 -18.32 -2.79 8.06
C ILE A 412 -19.04 -2.93 9.41
N SER A 413 -19.79 -1.92 9.84
CA SER A 413 -20.46 -1.88 11.14
C SER A 413 -21.69 -2.79 11.24
N ARG A 414 -22.10 -3.41 10.12
CA ARG A 414 -23.27 -4.28 10.10
C ARG A 414 -23.02 -5.56 10.94
N PRO A 415 -24.00 -6.03 11.74
CA PRO A 415 -23.86 -7.26 12.53
C PRO A 415 -23.64 -8.53 11.70
N ASP A 416 -24.03 -8.51 10.43
CA ASP A 416 -23.85 -9.61 9.48
C ASP A 416 -22.55 -9.49 8.67
N CYS A 417 -21.63 -8.59 9.05
CA CYS A 417 -20.30 -8.51 8.45
C CYS A 417 -19.40 -9.64 8.98
N TYR A 418 -18.82 -10.44 8.08
CA TYR A 418 -17.92 -11.55 8.41
C TYR A 418 -16.45 -11.13 8.29
N TYR A 419 -16.14 -10.32 7.28
CA TYR A 419 -14.78 -9.96 6.91
C TYR A 419 -14.73 -8.63 6.16
N THR A 420 -13.66 -7.88 6.34
CA THR A 420 -13.34 -6.72 5.49
C THR A 420 -11.84 -6.67 5.16
N ASP A 421 -11.52 -6.24 3.93
CA ASP A 421 -10.16 -5.86 3.54
C ASP A 421 -10.18 -4.62 2.65
N THR A 422 -9.91 -3.47 3.26
CA THR A 422 -9.75 -2.15 2.64
C THR A 422 -10.99 -1.64 1.92
N ASP A 423 -11.30 -2.19 0.75
CA ASP A 423 -12.37 -1.83 -0.17
C ASP A 423 -13.42 -2.94 -0.35
N SER A 424 -13.29 -4.03 0.40
CA SER A 424 -14.21 -5.17 0.34
C SER A 424 -14.87 -5.51 1.68
N VAL A 425 -16.08 -6.06 1.60
CA VAL A 425 -16.84 -6.61 2.73
C VAL A 425 -17.49 -7.93 2.33
N VAL A 426 -17.57 -8.86 3.28
CA VAL A 426 -18.36 -10.09 3.15
C VAL A 426 -19.52 -10.04 4.13
N LEU A 427 -20.74 -10.09 3.61
CA LEU A 427 -21.98 -9.88 4.36
C LEU A 427 -22.89 -11.12 4.31
N GLY A 428 -23.68 -11.33 5.37
CA GLY A 428 -24.71 -12.38 5.42
C GLY A 428 -26.00 -12.02 4.66
N CYS A 429 -26.34 -10.75 4.59
CA CYS A 429 -27.48 -10.22 3.84
C CYS A 429 -27.00 -9.33 2.68
N PRO A 430 -27.72 -9.29 1.55
CA PRO A 430 -27.33 -8.47 0.41
C PRO A 430 -27.36 -6.97 0.73
N LEU A 431 -26.57 -6.21 -0.03
CA LEU A 431 -26.72 -4.76 -0.12
C LEU A 431 -27.93 -4.40 -0.99
N SER A 432 -28.45 -3.19 -0.83
CA SER A 432 -29.52 -2.69 -1.68
C SER A 432 -29.03 -2.46 -3.11
N ASP A 433 -29.91 -2.67 -4.09
CA ASP A 433 -29.55 -2.64 -5.52
C ASP A 433 -29.03 -1.27 -5.99
N ASP A 434 -29.43 -0.17 -5.34
CA ASP A 434 -28.97 1.19 -5.64
C ASP A 434 -27.47 1.39 -5.34
N LEU A 435 -26.91 0.60 -4.42
CA LEU A 435 -25.51 0.63 -4.04
C LEU A 435 -24.64 -0.32 -4.89
N ILE A 436 -25.26 -1.17 -5.72
CA ILE A 436 -24.59 -2.20 -6.50
C ILE A 436 -24.44 -1.78 -7.96
N SER A 437 -23.22 -1.86 -8.48
CA SER A 437 -22.93 -1.68 -9.90
C SER A 437 -21.60 -2.35 -10.25
N SER A 438 -21.52 -3.00 -11.41
CA SER A 438 -20.27 -3.59 -11.90
C SER A 438 -19.30 -2.58 -12.56
N MET A 439 -19.79 -1.35 -12.81
CA MET A 439 -19.08 -0.35 -13.62
C MET A 439 -19.06 1.05 -12.99
N GLU A 440 -19.95 1.37 -12.06
CA GLU A 440 -20.02 2.70 -11.46
C GLU A 440 -19.00 2.86 -10.33
N MET A 441 -18.22 3.94 -10.36
CA MET A 441 -17.17 4.21 -9.38
C MET A 441 -17.78 4.49 -8.01
N GLY A 442 -17.16 3.97 -6.94
CA GLY A 442 -17.63 4.19 -5.56
C GLY A 442 -18.79 3.27 -5.13
N LYS A 443 -19.50 2.66 -6.08
CA LYS A 443 -20.47 1.59 -5.82
C LYS A 443 -19.80 0.23 -5.66
N PHE A 444 -20.53 -0.70 -5.06
CA PHE A 444 -20.07 -2.07 -4.86
C PHE A 444 -20.32 -2.93 -6.09
N LYS A 445 -19.30 -3.68 -6.49
CA LYS A 445 -19.44 -4.83 -7.37
C LYS A 445 -19.63 -6.07 -6.49
N LEU A 446 -20.66 -6.87 -6.79
CA LEU A 446 -20.75 -8.23 -6.26
C LEU A 446 -19.70 -9.09 -6.96
N GLU A 447 -18.68 -9.52 -6.23
CA GLU A 447 -17.59 -10.35 -6.75
C GLU A 447 -17.96 -11.83 -6.72
N TYR A 448 -18.54 -12.30 -5.61
CA TYR A 448 -18.89 -13.71 -5.43
C TYR A 448 -20.17 -13.87 -4.60
N PHE A 449 -21.00 -14.81 -5.02
CA PHE A 449 -21.92 -15.50 -4.11
C PHE A 449 -21.16 -16.65 -3.45
N VAL A 450 -21.02 -16.57 -2.13
CA VAL A 450 -20.18 -17.47 -1.34
C VAL A 450 -21.09 -18.50 -0.68
N LYS A 451 -20.98 -19.75 -1.10
CA LYS A 451 -21.68 -20.88 -0.49
C LYS A 451 -21.12 -21.16 0.91
N LYS A 452 -19.80 -21.18 1.05
CA LYS A 452 -19.10 -21.31 2.34
C LYS A 452 -17.87 -20.41 2.40
N GLY A 453 -17.70 -19.67 3.49
CA GLY A 453 -16.55 -18.83 3.74
C GLY A 453 -15.83 -19.22 5.02
N ILE A 454 -14.50 -19.36 4.96
CA ILE A 454 -13.63 -19.57 6.12
C ILE A 454 -12.67 -18.38 6.22
N PHE A 455 -12.72 -17.62 7.30
CA PHE A 455 -11.93 -16.40 7.54
C PHE A 455 -11.08 -16.58 8.80
N LEU A 456 -9.78 -16.83 8.65
CA LEU A 456 -8.95 -17.21 9.82
C LEU A 456 -8.00 -16.12 10.29
N ALA A 457 -7.63 -15.18 9.41
CA ALA A 457 -6.85 -14.01 9.76
C ALA A 457 -6.99 -12.93 8.67
N PRO A 458 -6.61 -11.67 8.95
CA PRO A 458 -6.47 -10.64 7.92
C PRO A 458 -5.67 -11.15 6.73
N LYS A 459 -6.28 -11.14 5.54
CA LYS A 459 -5.70 -11.64 4.27
C LYS A 459 -5.42 -13.15 4.26
N SER A 460 -6.14 -13.92 5.08
CA SER A 460 -6.11 -15.39 5.12
C SER A 460 -7.53 -15.95 5.19
N TYR A 461 -8.10 -16.26 4.03
CA TYR A 461 -9.45 -16.79 3.90
C TYR A 461 -9.62 -17.74 2.70
N MET A 462 -10.66 -18.56 2.75
CA MET A 462 -11.10 -19.43 1.67
C MET A 462 -12.60 -19.23 1.43
N LEU A 463 -13.00 -19.14 0.17
CA LEU A 463 -14.39 -19.07 -0.25
C LEU A 463 -14.68 -20.24 -1.20
N GLU A 464 -15.75 -20.97 -0.94
CA GLU A 464 -16.41 -21.87 -1.88
C GLU A 464 -17.55 -21.09 -2.53
N THR A 465 -17.48 -20.87 -3.84
CA THR A 465 -18.55 -20.18 -4.58
C THR A 465 -19.70 -21.13 -4.91
N VAL A 466 -20.85 -20.58 -5.32
CA VAL A 466 -22.00 -21.37 -5.80
C VAL A 466 -21.63 -22.24 -7.02
N ASP A 467 -20.67 -21.79 -7.83
CA ASP A 467 -20.14 -22.52 -8.99
C ASP A 467 -19.02 -23.53 -8.62
N GLU A 468 -18.93 -23.92 -7.34
CA GLU A 468 -17.93 -24.86 -6.79
C GLU A 468 -16.45 -24.44 -6.98
N GLN A 469 -16.22 -23.15 -7.26
CA GLN A 469 -14.86 -22.62 -7.35
C GLN A 469 -14.32 -22.27 -5.96
N HIS A 470 -13.03 -22.53 -5.75
CA HIS A 470 -12.34 -22.19 -4.51
C HIS A 470 -11.50 -20.93 -4.69
N VAL A 471 -11.84 -19.87 -3.97
CA VAL A 471 -11.03 -18.64 -3.91
C VAL A 471 -10.21 -18.68 -2.62
N ILE A 472 -8.90 -18.92 -2.74
CA ILE A 472 -7.99 -18.99 -1.60
C ILE A 472 -7.10 -17.75 -1.57
N ARG A 473 -7.06 -17.09 -0.41
CA ARG A 473 -6.13 -16.00 -0.10
C ARG A 473 -5.38 -16.33 1.17
N HIS A 474 -4.05 -16.16 1.14
CA HIS A 474 -3.22 -16.29 2.33
C HIS A 474 -2.03 -15.34 2.26
N LYS A 475 -1.69 -14.75 3.40
CA LYS A 475 -0.62 -13.75 3.50
C LYS A 475 0.72 -14.42 3.80
N GLY A 476 1.73 -14.05 3.03
CA GLY A 476 3.12 -14.43 3.30
C GLY A 476 3.65 -15.51 2.37
N PRO A 477 4.80 -16.12 2.71
CA PRO A 477 5.54 -17.01 1.80
C PRO A 477 4.83 -18.34 1.56
N ALA A 478 3.89 -18.74 2.43
CA ALA A 478 3.15 -19.99 2.32
C ALA A 478 1.89 -19.92 1.44
N LYS A 479 1.67 -18.78 0.74
CA LYS A 479 0.43 -18.52 -0.02
C LYS A 479 0.09 -19.57 -1.09
N ASP A 480 1.11 -20.21 -1.68
CA ASP A 480 0.95 -21.18 -2.76
C ASP A 480 0.88 -22.62 -2.20
N LEU A 481 0.98 -22.80 -0.88
CA LEU A 481 0.96 -24.09 -0.18
C LEU A 481 -0.38 -24.37 0.52
N VAL A 482 -1.19 -23.34 0.75
CA VAL A 482 -2.49 -23.49 1.42
C VAL A 482 -3.55 -24.07 0.48
N THR A 483 -4.36 -24.98 1.00
CA THR A 483 -5.45 -25.64 0.27
C THR A 483 -6.78 -25.47 1.01
N SER A 484 -7.89 -25.80 0.36
CA SER A 484 -9.21 -25.82 1.02
C SER A 484 -9.23 -26.75 2.23
N GLU A 485 -8.60 -27.92 2.13
CA GLU A 485 -8.43 -28.86 3.23
C GLU A 485 -7.58 -28.29 4.37
N TRP A 486 -6.54 -27.53 4.06
CA TRP A 486 -5.77 -26.83 5.09
C TRP A 486 -6.65 -25.84 5.87
N PHE A 487 -7.48 -25.03 5.18
CA PHE A 487 -8.39 -24.10 5.85
C PHE A 487 -9.41 -24.81 6.75
N LYS A 488 -9.95 -25.95 6.32
CA LYS A 488 -10.89 -26.75 7.13
C LYS A 488 -10.21 -27.29 8.40
N LYS A 489 -9.00 -27.85 8.26
CA LYS A 489 -8.21 -28.34 9.40
C LYS A 489 -7.85 -27.20 10.36
N GLN A 490 -7.44 -26.06 9.82
CA GLN A 490 -7.04 -24.90 10.61
C GLN A 490 -8.22 -24.20 11.30
N LEU A 491 -9.43 -24.28 10.74
CA LEU A 491 -10.66 -23.85 11.41
C LEU A 491 -10.98 -24.73 12.63
N ALA A 492 -10.81 -26.05 12.48
CA ALA A 492 -11.02 -27.01 13.57
C ALA A 492 -9.96 -26.89 14.67
N ASP A 493 -8.70 -26.65 14.30
CA ASP A 493 -7.61 -26.39 15.24
C ASP A 493 -6.70 -25.24 14.73
N PRO A 494 -6.93 -24.01 15.21
CA PRO A 494 -6.13 -22.84 14.88
C PRO A 494 -4.65 -22.95 15.28
N SER A 495 -4.28 -23.88 16.17
CA SER A 495 -2.91 -24.03 16.66
C SER A 495 -2.01 -24.89 15.76
N LEU A 496 -2.59 -25.57 14.76
CA LEU A 496 -1.85 -26.44 13.85
C LEU A 496 -0.72 -25.69 13.15
N THR A 497 0.46 -26.29 13.16
CA THR A 497 1.62 -25.82 12.41
C THR A 497 2.36 -26.98 11.76
N GLU A 498 2.87 -26.75 10.56
CA GLU A 498 3.62 -27.73 9.77
C GLU A 498 4.88 -27.08 9.19
N LEU A 499 5.94 -27.86 9.01
CA LEU A 499 7.18 -27.41 8.35
C LEU A 499 7.28 -28.05 6.97
N ILE A 500 7.16 -27.24 5.93
CA ILE A 500 7.17 -27.70 4.54
C ILE A 500 8.51 -27.33 3.89
N PRO A 501 9.31 -28.31 3.44
CA PRO A 501 10.47 -28.03 2.61
C PRO A 501 9.99 -27.57 1.23
N THR A 502 10.50 -26.43 0.79
CA THR A 502 10.25 -25.90 -0.55
C THR A 502 11.51 -25.25 -1.10
N HIS A 503 11.46 -24.83 -2.36
CA HIS A 503 12.56 -24.15 -3.01
C HIS A 503 12.07 -22.84 -3.63
N VAL A 504 12.90 -21.82 -3.57
CA VAL A 504 12.65 -20.54 -4.23
C VAL A 504 13.62 -20.41 -5.39
N ASN A 505 13.07 -20.33 -6.60
CA ASN A 505 13.84 -20.07 -7.81
C ASN A 505 14.22 -18.59 -7.89
N PHE A 506 15.35 -18.32 -8.53
CA PHE A 506 15.84 -16.97 -8.83
C PHE A 506 16.05 -16.06 -7.61
N ARG A 507 16.47 -16.63 -6.48
CA ARG A 507 16.86 -15.84 -5.31
C ARG A 507 18.17 -15.12 -5.61
N ILE A 508 18.18 -13.81 -5.37
CA ILE A 508 19.36 -12.97 -5.53
C ILE A 508 20.22 -13.08 -4.27
N ASP A 509 21.48 -13.48 -4.46
CA ASP A 509 22.55 -13.29 -3.51
C ASP A 509 23.28 -11.99 -3.87
N TRP A 510 22.92 -10.90 -3.18
CA TRP A 510 23.52 -9.59 -3.39
C TRP A 510 25.02 -9.56 -3.03
N LYS A 511 25.49 -10.48 -2.16
CA LYS A 511 26.92 -10.58 -1.79
C LYS A 511 27.75 -11.09 -2.95
N LYS A 512 27.22 -12.06 -3.70
CA LYS A 512 27.93 -12.72 -4.80
C LYS A 512 27.51 -12.23 -6.18
N PHE A 513 26.50 -11.37 -6.25
CA PHE A 513 25.75 -11.08 -7.48
C PHE A 513 25.39 -12.33 -8.26
N GLN A 514 24.87 -13.31 -7.53
CA GLN A 514 24.42 -14.58 -8.09
C GLN A 514 22.90 -14.66 -7.99
N ILE A 515 22.31 -15.34 -8.96
CA ILE A 515 20.91 -15.68 -8.96
C ILE A 515 20.88 -17.20 -8.95
N GLY A 516 20.18 -17.79 -7.99
CA GLY A 516 20.17 -19.24 -7.82
C GLY A 516 18.87 -19.76 -7.22
N LYS A 517 18.76 -21.09 -7.22
CA LYS A 517 17.74 -21.82 -6.48
C LYS A 517 18.18 -21.94 -5.02
N LYS A 518 17.27 -21.71 -4.07
CA LYS A 518 17.54 -21.90 -2.64
C LYS A 518 16.44 -22.70 -1.99
N ASP A 519 16.83 -23.78 -1.33
CA ASP A 519 15.93 -24.56 -0.48
C ASP A 519 15.65 -23.80 0.82
N ILE A 520 14.39 -23.81 1.21
CA ILE A 520 13.89 -23.15 2.42
C ILE A 520 12.89 -24.06 3.12
N LEU A 521 12.82 -23.92 4.43
CA LEU A 521 11.79 -24.55 5.25
C LEU A 521 10.77 -23.47 5.60
N ILE A 522 9.51 -23.65 5.19
CA ILE A 522 8.42 -22.72 5.51
C ILE A 522 7.61 -23.30 6.66
N LYS A 523 7.44 -22.52 7.73
CA LYS A 523 6.44 -22.80 8.77
C LYS A 523 5.06 -22.40 8.25
N LEU A 524 4.23 -23.39 7.95
CA LEU A 524 2.83 -23.24 7.60
C LEU A 524 2.00 -23.25 8.88
N GLY A 525 1.11 -22.28 9.04
CA GLY A 525 0.23 -22.12 10.20
C GLY A 525 -0.51 -20.79 10.11
N LEU A 526 -1.42 -20.52 11.05
CA LEU A 526 -2.10 -19.22 11.03
C LEU A 526 -1.11 -18.06 11.24
N PRO A 527 -1.24 -16.98 10.46
CA PRO A 527 -0.55 -15.75 10.79
C PRO A 527 -1.00 -15.33 12.20
N GLN A 528 -0.05 -15.08 13.11
CA GLN A 528 -0.38 -14.50 14.41
C GLN A 528 -1.07 -13.15 14.17
N SER A 529 -2.39 -13.09 14.37
CA SER A 529 -3.15 -11.86 14.29
C SER A 529 -3.46 -11.40 15.70
N THR A 530 -2.96 -10.22 16.04
CA THR A 530 -3.22 -9.54 17.32
C THR A 530 -4.20 -8.38 17.13
N LYS A 531 -5.03 -8.42 16.09
CA LYS A 531 -5.93 -7.31 15.77
C LYS A 531 -7.22 -7.32 16.60
N ARG A 532 -7.75 -8.51 16.85
CA ARG A 532 -9.00 -8.79 17.56
C ARG A 532 -8.82 -10.06 18.36
N GLU A 533 -9.61 -10.22 19.43
CA GLU A 533 -9.56 -11.40 20.27
C GLU A 533 -10.62 -12.41 19.81
N ASN A 534 -10.22 -13.68 19.65
CA ASN A 534 -11.16 -14.74 19.29
C ASN A 534 -12.11 -15.05 20.44
N VAL A 535 -13.38 -15.26 20.12
CA VAL A 535 -14.45 -15.65 21.05
C VAL A 535 -14.85 -17.09 20.73
N TYR A 536 -14.81 -17.94 21.76
CA TYR A 536 -15.16 -19.36 21.66
C TYR A 536 -16.46 -19.64 22.42
N ASP A 537 -17.25 -20.58 21.92
CA ASP A 537 -18.43 -21.07 22.61
C ASP A 537 -18.09 -22.09 23.72
N SER A 538 -19.12 -22.69 24.33
CA SER A 538 -18.96 -23.69 25.39
C SER A 538 -18.29 -25.00 24.92
N GLU A 539 -18.29 -25.27 23.62
CA GLU A 539 -17.64 -26.44 23.01
C GLU A 539 -16.22 -26.12 22.51
N ASN A 540 -15.70 -24.92 22.85
CA ASN A 540 -14.40 -24.41 22.43
C ASN A 540 -14.28 -24.24 20.90
N VAL A 541 -15.41 -24.00 20.22
CA VAL A 541 -15.45 -23.68 18.79
C VAL A 541 -15.33 -22.17 18.62
N TRP A 542 -14.49 -21.73 17.69
CA TRP A 542 -14.33 -20.31 17.39
C TRP A 542 -15.56 -19.79 16.63
N ILE A 543 -16.30 -18.85 17.24
CA ILE A 543 -17.57 -18.34 16.69
C ILE A 543 -17.50 -16.89 16.20
N GLU A 544 -16.75 -16.02 16.88
CA GLU A 544 -16.69 -14.58 16.59
C GLU A 544 -15.36 -13.97 17.04
N THR A 545 -15.18 -12.66 16.84
CA THR A 545 -14.06 -11.90 17.40
C THR A 545 -14.53 -10.60 18.06
N ARG A 546 -13.88 -10.21 19.16
CA ARG A 546 -14.13 -8.95 19.87
C ARG A 546 -12.97 -7.95 19.69
N PRO A 547 -13.25 -6.64 19.67
CA PRO A 547 -12.19 -5.65 19.57
C PRO A 547 -11.32 -5.64 20.83
N ILE A 548 -10.05 -5.31 20.67
CA ILE A 548 -9.14 -5.10 21.81
C ILE A 548 -9.55 -3.80 22.52
N ASN A 549 -9.50 -3.82 23.85
CA ASN A 549 -9.67 -2.61 24.64
C ASN A 549 -8.30 -1.96 24.90
N VAL A 550 -8.16 -0.69 24.56
CA VAL A 550 -6.93 0.08 24.75
C VAL A 550 -7.16 1.18 25.78
N ILE A 551 -6.22 1.31 26.72
CA ILE A 551 -6.10 2.47 27.61
C ILE A 551 -4.70 3.04 27.43
N ASP A 552 -4.59 4.12 26.66
CA ASP A 552 -3.34 4.81 26.34
C ASP A 552 -3.55 6.33 26.41
N LEU A 553 -3.41 6.87 27.62
CA LEU A 553 -3.71 8.27 27.90
C LEU A 553 -2.53 9.22 27.61
N GLY A 554 -1.38 8.71 27.15
CA GLY A 554 -0.16 9.51 27.03
C GLY A 554 0.30 10.16 28.36
N SER A 555 1.55 10.62 28.43
CA SER A 555 2.08 11.26 29.65
C SER A 555 2.06 12.79 29.62
N LYS A 556 1.92 13.42 28.44
CA LYS A 556 2.13 14.86 28.26
C LYS A 556 0.91 15.73 28.56
N ASP A 557 -0.31 15.21 28.35
CA ASP A 557 -1.55 15.99 28.42
C ASP A 557 -2.44 15.56 29.61
N ALA A 558 -1.82 14.93 30.63
CA ALA A 558 -2.48 14.33 31.78
C ALA A 558 -3.41 15.30 32.53
N THR A 559 -3.06 16.59 32.63
CA THR A 559 -3.88 17.59 33.33
C THR A 559 -5.19 17.88 32.61
N THR A 560 -5.19 18.01 31.27
CA THR A 560 -6.40 18.24 30.46
C THR A 560 -7.29 17.02 30.48
N ILE A 561 -6.70 15.84 30.33
CA ILE A 561 -7.40 14.55 30.37
C ILE A 561 -7.99 14.31 31.76
N LEU A 562 -7.25 14.59 32.84
CA LEU A 562 -7.71 14.43 34.21
C LEU A 562 -8.87 15.37 34.54
N LYS A 563 -8.79 16.65 34.16
CA LYS A 563 -9.90 17.61 34.32
C LYS A 563 -11.17 17.09 33.64
N TYR A 564 -11.03 16.53 32.44
CA TYR A 564 -12.16 15.99 31.70
C TYR A 564 -12.73 14.70 32.31
N GLU A 565 -11.88 13.75 32.70
CA GLU A 565 -12.32 12.52 33.37
C GLU A 565 -13.06 12.83 34.68
N LEU A 566 -12.62 13.86 35.42
CA LEU A 566 -13.31 14.37 36.61
C LEU A 566 -14.68 14.98 36.29
N LEU A 567 -14.79 15.77 35.21
CA LEU A 567 -16.07 16.32 34.72
C LEU A 567 -17.05 15.23 34.25
N ARG A 568 -16.54 14.14 33.65
CA ARG A 568 -17.39 13.03 33.22
C ARG A 568 -17.93 12.24 34.41
N LEU A 569 -17.10 12.02 35.43
CA LEU A 569 -17.51 11.35 36.67
C LEU A 569 -18.62 12.14 37.39
N SER A 570 -18.53 13.47 37.44
CA SER A 570 -19.57 14.31 38.08
C SER A 570 -20.91 14.29 37.33
N VAL A 571 -20.90 14.22 35.99
CA VAL A 571 -22.12 14.09 35.17
C VAL A 571 -22.74 12.68 35.26
N SER A 572 -21.92 11.64 35.41
CA SER A 572 -22.41 10.26 35.61
C SER A 572 -23.02 10.03 37.01
N GLN A 573 -22.56 10.76 38.03
CA GLN A 573 -23.11 10.72 39.39
C GLN A 573 -24.44 11.48 39.49
N SER A 574 -24.58 12.62 38.80
CA SER A 574 -25.83 13.39 38.82
C SER A 574 -26.97 12.69 38.06
N THR A 575 -26.68 11.82 37.10
CA THR A 575 -27.67 11.00 36.38
C THR A 575 -28.12 9.76 37.15
N THR A 576 -27.34 9.28 38.13
CA THR A 576 -27.72 8.15 39.00
C THR A 576 -28.50 8.57 40.26
N GLU A 577 -28.41 9.83 40.70
CA GLU A 577 -29.19 10.35 41.83
C GLU A 577 -30.62 10.79 41.46
N GLY A 578 -30.94 10.90 40.16
CA GLY A 578 -32.27 11.28 39.65
C GLY A 578 -33.31 10.15 39.60
N GLN A 579 -32.96 8.91 39.92
CA GLN A 579 -33.88 7.76 40.00
C GLN A 579 -33.96 7.23 41.44
N LYS A 580 -34.45 8.04 42.37
CA LYS A 580 -35.06 7.55 43.61
C LYS A 580 -36.49 8.07 43.68
N THR A 581 -37.44 7.23 43.30
CA THR A 581 -38.87 7.39 43.59
C THR A 581 -39.08 7.54 45.10
N PRO A 582 -39.90 8.50 45.56
CA PRO A 582 -40.26 8.58 46.97
C PRO A 582 -41.29 7.49 47.28
N THR A 583 -40.89 6.49 48.06
CA THR A 583 -41.82 5.57 48.74
C THR A 583 -42.62 6.35 49.77
N GLU A 584 -43.94 6.34 49.62
CA GLU A 584 -44.93 6.74 50.61
C GLU A 584 -44.68 6.00 51.94
N ALA A 585 -44.46 6.76 53.01
CA ALA A 585 -44.55 6.26 54.37
C ALA A 585 -45.88 6.74 54.95
N LEU A 586 -46.77 5.77 55.18
CA LEU A 586 -47.93 5.88 56.08
C LEU A 586 -47.48 6.40 57.45
N TYR A 587 -48.04 7.53 57.88
CA TYR A 587 -48.74 7.72 59.16
C TYR A 587 -49.57 9.01 59.12
#